data_AF-A0A956PNN6-F1
#
_entry.id   AF-A0A956PNN6-F1
#
_cell.length_a   1.000
_cell.length_b   1.000
_cell.length_c   1.000
_cell.angle_alpha   90.00
_cell.angle_beta   90.00
_cell.angle_gamma   90.00
#
_symmetry.space_group_name_H-M   'P 1'
#
loop_
_entity.id
_entity.type
_entity.pdbx_description
1 polymer ?
#
loop_
_entity_poly.entity_id
_entity_poly.type
_entity_poly.pdbx_seq_one_letter_code
_entity_poly.pdbx_strand_id
1 'polypeptide(L)'
;MRRHFIVGFLFFAAILAWNLWHHELWRDELQAWAISRAAGGLSELFRNLEFEGHPGLWHLILYPITRFTGEPGLGLKTTQFVFALGYLALLWFRSPFSLLEKSLISGSYTLSYLYGAVSRCYAPGIFLCFLFLAYPQRIARRPWVGWLLLGLLANTHFFLAVLSFFLAILWLSLEPEPRRLLRGAWIYVVLSAVAALTVLRPNTIDGRGRFGWQDDFSLVRLGVKFSGVGNAFLPVGGIFSHNIDDPVLPLRVGFFTGLLVLTCVGVLLWKQKGALATYFGFVSCLMLFFWLRYGGLAWH
;
A
#
# COMPACT_ATOMS: atom_id res chain seq x y z
N MET A 1 29.42 6.18 3.45
CA MET A 1 28.22 6.16 2.58
C MET A 1 28.68 6.43 1.15
N ARG A 2 28.29 5.63 0.15
CA ARG A 2 28.78 5.78 -1.23
C ARG A 2 28.23 7.09 -1.83
N ARG A 3 29.09 8.00 -2.33
CA ARG A 3 28.67 9.32 -2.87
C ARG A 3 27.54 9.21 -3.89
N HIS A 4 27.56 8.18 -4.73
CA HIS A 4 26.52 7.92 -5.74
C HIS A 4 25.12 7.67 -5.13
N PHE A 5 25.00 7.20 -3.89
CA PHE A 5 23.69 7.01 -3.26
C PHE A 5 23.07 8.34 -2.83
N ILE A 6 23.88 9.29 -2.40
CA ILE A 6 23.41 10.65 -2.08
C ILE A 6 22.94 11.33 -3.36
N VAL A 7 23.73 11.24 -4.43
CA VAL A 7 23.37 11.82 -5.74
C VAL A 7 22.08 11.21 -6.26
N GLY A 8 21.94 9.88 -6.24
CA GLY A 8 20.71 9.22 -6.68
C GLY A 8 19.50 9.58 -5.82
N PHE A 9 19.64 9.60 -4.49
CA PHE A 9 18.58 10.04 -3.60
C PHE A 9 18.12 11.47 -3.91
N LEU A 10 19.06 12.43 -4.05
CA LEU A 10 18.73 13.82 -4.35
C LEU A 10 18.07 13.96 -5.72
N PHE A 11 18.54 13.22 -6.72
CA PHE A 11 17.94 13.20 -8.06
C PHE A 11 16.48 12.73 -8.01
N PHE A 12 16.20 11.59 -7.38
CA PHE A 12 14.82 11.09 -7.28
C PHE A 12 13.95 11.90 -6.31
N ALA A 13 14.53 12.54 -5.30
CA ALA A 13 13.82 13.49 -4.44
C ALA A 13 13.39 14.74 -5.22
N ALA A 14 14.23 15.22 -6.14
CA ALA A 14 13.88 16.33 -7.03
C ALA A 14 12.77 15.93 -8.02
N ILE A 15 12.82 14.73 -8.60
CA ILE A 15 11.73 14.19 -9.43
C ILE A 15 10.43 14.09 -8.63
N LEU A 16 10.48 13.56 -7.41
CA LEU A 16 9.33 13.46 -6.53
C LEU A 16 8.71 14.84 -6.26
N ALA A 17 9.54 15.84 -5.91
CA ALA A 17 9.09 17.21 -5.70
C ALA A 17 8.47 17.81 -6.96
N TRP A 18 9.09 17.59 -8.13
CA TRP A 18 8.58 18.03 -9.42
C TRP A 18 7.21 17.43 -9.73
N ASN A 19 7.06 16.11 -9.59
CA ASN A 19 5.81 15.40 -9.84
C ASN A 19 4.70 15.93 -8.93
N LEU A 20 4.99 16.06 -7.64
CA LEU A 20 4.00 16.50 -6.65
C LEU A 20 3.61 17.97 -6.83
N TRP A 21 4.54 18.83 -7.26
CA TRP A 21 4.26 20.23 -7.58
C TRP A 21 3.22 20.33 -8.70
N HIS A 22 3.41 19.56 -9.78
CA HIS A 22 2.53 19.55 -10.96
C HIS A 22 1.30 18.64 -10.82
N HIS A 23 1.25 17.81 -9.77
CA HIS A 23 0.11 16.92 -9.54
C HIS A 23 -1.15 17.71 -9.21
N GLU A 24 -2.19 17.54 -10.01
CA GLU A 24 -3.52 18.06 -9.73
C GLU A 24 -4.20 17.18 -8.69
N LEU A 25 -4.71 17.77 -7.62
CA LEU A 25 -5.37 17.01 -6.56
C LEU A 25 -6.63 16.34 -7.11
N TRP A 26 -6.68 15.02 -6.95
CA TRP A 26 -7.82 14.22 -7.35
C TRP A 26 -8.97 14.35 -6.36
N ARG A 27 -10.16 13.94 -6.82
CA ARG A 27 -11.39 14.01 -6.04
C ARG A 27 -11.27 13.27 -4.69
N ASP A 28 -10.64 12.11 -4.69
CA ASP A 28 -10.48 11.25 -3.51
C ASP A 28 -9.41 11.78 -2.53
N GLU A 29 -8.42 12.55 -3.00
CA GLU A 29 -7.51 13.32 -2.13
C GLU A 29 -8.27 14.46 -1.42
N LEU A 30 -9.04 15.24 -2.19
CA LEU A 30 -9.83 16.35 -1.66
C LEU A 30 -10.95 15.88 -0.72
N GLN A 31 -11.56 14.73 -1.00
CA GLN A 31 -12.52 14.08 -0.11
C GLN A 31 -11.87 13.75 1.25
N ALA A 32 -10.69 13.13 1.24
CA ALA A 32 -10.00 12.79 2.48
C ALA A 32 -9.64 14.03 3.31
N TRP A 33 -9.24 15.11 2.64
CA TRP A 33 -9.03 16.41 3.27
C TRP A 33 -10.31 16.98 3.88
N ALA A 34 -11.41 17.01 3.12
CA ALA A 34 -12.69 17.55 3.56
C ALA A 34 -13.24 16.81 4.79
N ILE A 35 -13.21 15.47 4.78
CA ILE A 35 -13.61 14.62 5.92
C ILE A 35 -12.82 15.00 7.18
N SER A 36 -11.49 15.13 7.04
CA SER A 36 -10.60 15.40 8.17
C SER A 36 -10.77 16.80 8.72
N ARG A 37 -10.98 17.79 7.85
CA ARG A 37 -11.19 19.20 8.20
C ARG A 37 -12.55 19.45 8.86
N ALA A 38 -13.59 18.76 8.38
CA ALA A 38 -14.96 18.94 8.86
C ALA A 38 -15.18 18.41 10.30
N ALA A 39 -14.35 17.48 10.76
CA ALA A 39 -14.48 16.93 12.12
C ALA A 39 -14.19 18.00 13.19
N GLY A 40 -15.03 18.14 14.21
CA GLY A 40 -14.77 19.00 15.38
C GLY A 40 -13.87 18.37 16.44
N GLY A 41 -13.65 17.05 16.36
CA GLY A 41 -12.85 16.27 17.30
C GLY A 41 -12.53 14.87 16.76
N LEU A 42 -11.70 14.10 17.47
CA LEU A 42 -11.34 12.74 17.05
C LEU A 42 -12.55 11.80 17.02
N SER A 43 -13.49 11.93 17.97
CA SER A 43 -14.71 11.11 17.95
C SER A 43 -15.55 11.38 16.70
N GLU A 44 -15.66 12.64 16.29
CA GLU A 44 -16.38 13.00 15.07
C GLU A 44 -15.61 12.60 13.82
N LEU A 45 -14.27 12.67 13.84
CA LEU A 45 -13.43 12.18 12.76
C LEU A 45 -13.74 10.70 12.47
N PHE A 46 -13.70 9.84 13.49
CA PHE A 46 -14.00 8.41 13.33
C PHE A 46 -15.45 8.15 12.90
N ARG A 47 -16.40 8.97 13.36
CA ARG A 47 -17.79 8.91 12.87
C ARG A 47 -17.87 9.25 11.38
N ASN A 48 -17.11 10.25 10.91
CA ASN A 48 -17.11 10.64 9.50
C ASN A 48 -16.46 9.57 8.59
N LEU A 49 -15.66 8.65 9.13
CA LEU A 49 -15.04 7.55 8.37
C LEU A 49 -15.99 6.39 8.07
N GLU A 50 -17.16 6.35 8.71
CA GLU A 50 -18.14 5.26 8.59
C GLU A 50 -18.51 4.94 7.13
N PHE A 51 -18.50 5.95 6.26
CA PHE A 51 -18.83 5.82 4.84
C PHE A 51 -17.61 5.74 3.91
N GLU A 52 -16.40 5.92 4.43
CA GLU A 52 -15.19 5.91 3.60
C GLU A 52 -14.77 4.48 3.26
N GLY A 53 -14.97 3.53 4.17
CA GLY A 53 -14.61 2.12 3.99
C GLY A 53 -13.10 1.87 3.89
N HIS A 54 -12.28 2.78 4.42
CA HIS A 54 -10.83 2.63 4.51
C HIS A 54 -10.36 2.82 5.97
N PRO A 55 -9.26 2.16 6.37
CA PRO A 55 -8.68 2.37 7.70
C PRO A 55 -8.29 3.83 7.98
N GLY A 56 -8.42 4.26 9.23
CA GLY A 56 -8.44 5.67 9.59
C GLY A 56 -7.09 6.40 9.73
N LEU A 57 -5.93 5.75 9.55
CA LEU A 57 -4.64 6.39 9.89
C LEU A 57 -4.36 7.63 9.04
N TRP A 58 -4.72 7.61 7.76
CA TRP A 58 -4.51 8.75 6.88
C TRP A 58 -5.27 10.00 7.36
N HIS A 59 -6.54 9.83 7.72
CA HIS A 59 -7.37 10.92 8.24
C HIS A 59 -6.90 11.38 9.63
N LEU A 60 -6.42 10.45 10.46
CA LEU A 60 -5.83 10.80 11.76
C LEU A 60 -4.57 11.66 11.60
N ILE A 61 -3.76 11.40 10.57
CA ILE A 61 -2.59 12.21 10.22
C ILE A 61 -3.02 13.58 9.67
N LEU A 62 -4.02 13.62 8.79
CA LEU A 62 -4.49 14.87 8.19
C LEU A 62 -5.21 15.79 9.18
N TYR A 63 -5.93 15.23 10.15
CA TYR A 63 -6.70 15.98 11.14
C TYR A 63 -5.91 17.13 11.80
N PRO A 64 -4.73 16.92 12.41
CA PRO A 64 -3.94 18.02 12.95
C PRO A 64 -3.45 19.00 11.87
N ILE A 65 -3.10 18.50 10.67
CA ILE A 65 -2.65 19.35 9.55
C ILE A 65 -3.74 20.34 9.12
N THR A 66 -5.00 19.91 9.10
CA THR A 66 -6.14 20.78 8.78
C THR A 66 -6.38 21.89 9.82
N ARG A 67 -5.76 21.81 11.00
CA ARG A 67 -5.78 22.88 12.03
C ARG A 67 -4.68 23.91 11.82
N PHE A 68 -3.60 23.53 11.15
CA PHE A 68 -2.50 24.44 10.81
C PHE A 68 -2.76 25.18 9.50
N THR A 69 -3.42 24.55 8.53
CA THR A 69 -3.76 25.17 7.25
C THR A 69 -5.15 24.76 6.78
N GLY A 70 -5.88 25.71 6.20
CA GLY A 70 -7.14 25.45 5.50
C GLY A 70 -6.97 25.15 4.01
N GLU A 71 -5.75 25.29 3.49
CA GLU A 71 -5.43 25.13 2.06
C GLU A 71 -5.06 23.66 1.78
N PRO A 72 -5.88 22.92 1.00
CA PRO A 72 -5.67 21.49 0.77
C PRO A 72 -4.36 21.17 0.04
N GLY A 73 -3.95 22.00 -0.92
CA GLY A 73 -2.74 21.84 -1.71
C GLY A 73 -1.50 21.74 -0.83
N LEU A 74 -1.31 22.71 0.05
CA LEU A 74 -0.22 22.78 1.00
C LEU A 74 -0.29 21.60 1.98
N GLY A 75 -1.45 21.36 2.61
CA GLY A 75 -1.58 20.33 3.62
C GLY A 75 -1.36 18.91 3.09
N LEU A 76 -2.05 18.54 2.00
CA LEU A 76 -1.96 17.22 1.38
C LEU A 76 -0.58 16.98 0.78
N LYS A 77 -0.11 17.90 -0.09
CA LYS A 77 1.16 17.71 -0.79
C LYS A 77 2.33 17.71 0.19
N THR A 78 2.39 18.60 1.17
CA THR A 78 3.48 18.57 2.16
C THR A 78 3.47 17.27 2.97
N THR A 79 2.31 16.80 3.42
CA THR A 79 2.20 15.53 4.16
C THR A 79 2.66 14.35 3.30
N GLN A 80 2.18 14.28 2.06
CA GLN A 80 2.55 13.28 1.08
C GLN A 80 4.07 13.29 0.82
N PHE A 81 4.66 14.47 0.60
CA PHE A 81 6.10 14.63 0.36
C PHE A 81 6.94 14.09 1.52
N VAL A 82 6.55 14.34 2.77
CA VAL A 82 7.29 13.89 3.95
C VAL A 82 7.36 12.36 4.00
N PHE A 83 6.24 11.67 3.82
CA PHE A 83 6.24 10.20 3.79
C PHE A 83 6.97 9.65 2.58
N ALA A 84 6.80 10.28 1.42
CA ALA A 84 7.42 9.83 0.19
C ALA A 84 8.95 9.98 0.20
N LEU A 85 9.44 11.12 0.68
CA LEU A 85 10.86 11.34 0.92
C LEU A 85 11.40 10.37 1.96
N GLY A 86 10.60 10.06 3.00
CA GLY A 86 10.93 9.09 4.03
C GLY A 86 11.16 7.68 3.48
N TYR A 87 10.22 7.14 2.67
CA TYR A 87 10.42 5.81 2.09
C TYR A 87 11.57 5.83 1.07
N LEU A 88 11.76 6.94 0.34
CA LEU A 88 12.85 7.07 -0.62
C LEU A 88 14.21 7.07 0.11
N ALA A 89 14.32 7.74 1.24
CA ALA A 89 15.52 7.72 2.07
C ALA A 89 15.82 6.31 2.60
N LEU A 90 14.79 5.57 3.05
CA LEU A 90 14.96 4.18 3.48
C LEU A 90 15.40 3.29 2.31
N LEU A 91 14.82 3.47 1.11
CA LEU A 91 15.22 2.76 -0.09
C LEU A 91 16.69 3.05 -0.41
N TRP A 92 17.11 4.31 -0.47
CA TRP A 92 18.47 4.66 -0.91
C TRP A 92 19.54 4.31 0.12
N PHE A 93 19.26 4.51 1.41
CA PHE A 93 20.28 4.39 2.45
C PHE A 93 20.23 3.10 3.27
N ARG A 94 19.10 2.38 3.27
CA ARG A 94 18.91 1.17 4.11
C ARG A 94 18.64 -0.13 3.34
N SER A 95 18.09 -0.06 2.13
CA SER A 95 17.84 -1.29 1.38
C SER A 95 19.12 -1.93 0.81
N PRO A 96 19.17 -3.26 0.66
CA PRO A 96 20.34 -3.99 0.16
C PRO A 96 20.50 -3.96 -1.37
N PHE A 97 19.65 -3.21 -2.08
CA PHE A 97 19.64 -3.17 -3.54
C PHE A 97 20.87 -2.49 -4.14
N SER A 98 21.20 -2.86 -5.37
CA SER A 98 22.19 -2.21 -6.22
C SER A 98 21.74 -0.80 -6.64
N LEU A 99 22.67 -0.03 -7.22
CA LEU A 99 22.36 1.30 -7.74
C LEU A 99 21.29 1.24 -8.84
N LEU A 100 21.39 0.26 -9.75
CA LEU A 100 20.43 0.10 -10.84
C LEU A 100 19.03 -0.22 -10.29
N GLU A 101 18.92 -1.18 -9.38
CA GLU A 101 17.64 -1.55 -8.78
C GLU A 101 16.99 -0.38 -8.01
N LYS A 102 17.77 0.36 -7.21
CA LYS A 102 17.27 1.56 -6.52
C LYS A 102 16.75 2.60 -7.52
N SER A 103 17.46 2.83 -8.61
CA SER A 103 17.04 3.76 -9.65
C SER A 103 15.78 3.29 -10.37
N LEU A 104 15.69 2.01 -10.75
CA LEU A 104 14.52 1.44 -11.41
C LEU A 104 13.29 1.47 -10.51
N ILE A 105 13.44 1.12 -9.22
CA ILE A 105 12.35 1.18 -8.25
C ILE A 105 11.91 2.63 -8.04
N SER A 106 12.85 3.57 -7.85
CA SER A 106 12.54 4.99 -7.65
C SER A 106 11.89 5.65 -8.87
N GLY A 107 12.29 5.23 -10.08
CA GLY A 107 11.74 5.72 -11.35
C GLY A 107 10.50 4.96 -11.82
N SER A 108 10.05 3.94 -11.10
CA SER A 108 8.83 3.21 -11.45
C SER A 108 7.61 4.11 -11.33
N TYR A 109 6.64 3.92 -12.24
CA TYR A 109 5.37 4.63 -12.21
C TYR A 109 4.68 4.50 -10.84
N THR A 110 4.70 3.28 -10.26
CA THR A 110 4.06 2.99 -8.99
C THR A 110 4.68 3.76 -7.82
N LEU A 111 6.01 3.74 -7.67
CA LEU A 111 6.65 4.39 -6.51
C LEU A 111 6.82 5.90 -6.71
N SER A 112 7.07 6.35 -7.94
CA SER A 112 7.31 7.77 -8.23
C SER A 112 6.02 8.58 -8.31
N TYR A 113 4.99 8.03 -8.95
CA TYR A 113 3.73 8.74 -9.18
C TYR A 113 2.62 8.26 -8.23
N LEU A 114 2.18 7.00 -8.31
CA LEU A 114 1.01 6.53 -7.54
C LEU A 114 1.20 6.64 -6.02
N TYR A 115 2.36 6.24 -5.51
CA TYR A 115 2.67 6.31 -4.08
C TYR A 115 3.44 7.57 -3.68
N GLY A 116 3.95 8.32 -4.66
CA GLY A 116 4.80 9.49 -4.45
C GLY A 116 4.08 10.82 -4.61
N ALA A 117 3.29 10.99 -5.68
CA ALA A 117 2.60 12.23 -6.01
C ALA A 117 1.13 12.24 -5.53
N VAL A 118 0.43 11.12 -5.62
CA VAL A 118 -0.98 11.04 -5.21
C VAL A 118 -1.08 10.98 -3.69
N SER A 119 -1.65 12.02 -3.07
CA SER A 119 -1.70 12.27 -1.61
C SER A 119 -2.74 11.39 -0.91
N ARG A 120 -2.42 10.10 -0.78
CA ARG A 120 -3.32 9.06 -0.28
C ARG A 120 -2.67 8.26 0.83
N CYS A 121 -3.48 7.40 1.44
CA CYS A 121 -3.09 6.49 2.52
C CYS A 121 -1.93 5.53 2.16
N TYR A 122 -1.59 5.38 0.88
CA TYR A 122 -0.52 4.49 0.43
C TYR A 122 0.87 4.96 0.86
N ALA A 123 1.17 6.25 0.79
CA ALA A 123 2.50 6.78 1.10
C ALA A 123 2.96 6.48 2.54
N PRO A 124 2.17 6.76 3.60
CA PRO A 124 2.54 6.33 4.95
C PRO A 124 2.62 4.81 5.06
N GLY A 125 1.80 4.06 4.31
CA GLY A 125 1.87 2.61 4.25
C GLY A 125 3.20 2.07 3.71
N ILE A 126 3.65 2.56 2.56
CA ILE A 126 4.94 2.20 1.97
C ILE A 126 6.10 2.62 2.90
N PHE A 127 6.01 3.81 3.51
CA PHE A 127 6.97 4.26 4.51
C PHE A 127 7.06 3.32 5.70
N LEU A 128 5.93 2.93 6.31
CA LEU A 128 5.90 2.01 7.45
C LEU A 128 6.44 0.62 7.09
N CYS A 129 6.10 0.11 5.90
CA CYS A 129 6.63 -1.14 5.39
C CYS A 129 8.16 -1.10 5.27
N PHE A 130 8.71 -0.05 4.64
CA PHE A 130 10.16 0.10 4.51
C PHE A 130 10.83 0.33 5.86
N LEU A 131 10.17 1.04 6.78
CA LEU A 131 10.69 1.30 8.12
C LEU A 131 10.79 0.00 8.93
N PHE A 132 9.80 -0.87 8.82
CA PHE A 132 9.85 -2.21 9.40
C PHE A 132 11.02 -3.04 8.85
N LEU A 133 11.21 -3.05 7.53
CA LEU A 133 12.27 -3.83 6.89
C LEU A 133 13.69 -3.25 7.10
N ALA A 134 13.82 -1.94 7.33
CA ALA A 134 15.11 -1.25 7.40
C ALA A 134 15.84 -1.38 8.75
N TYR A 135 15.16 -1.86 9.81
CA TYR A 135 15.72 -1.89 11.17
C TYR A 135 15.50 -3.23 11.91
N PRO A 136 15.82 -4.39 11.30
CA PRO A 136 15.56 -5.69 11.91
C PRO A 136 16.24 -5.87 13.27
N GLN A 137 17.46 -5.34 13.46
CA GLN A 137 18.17 -5.45 14.74
C GLN A 137 17.49 -4.66 15.87
N ARG A 138 16.92 -3.49 15.56
CA ARG A 138 16.21 -2.68 16.56
C ARG A 138 14.89 -3.34 16.95
N ILE A 139 14.20 -3.90 15.96
CA ILE A 139 12.96 -4.65 16.14
C ILE A 139 13.21 -5.93 16.96
N ALA A 140 14.27 -6.69 16.68
CA ALA A 140 14.65 -7.86 17.48
C ALA A 140 14.91 -7.51 18.96
N ARG A 141 15.55 -6.36 19.23
CA ARG A 141 15.79 -5.90 20.62
C ARG A 141 14.53 -5.39 21.31
N ARG A 142 13.58 -4.84 20.55
CA ARG A 142 12.33 -4.26 21.07
C ARG A 142 11.15 -4.71 20.20
N PRO A 143 10.64 -5.94 20.38
CA PRO A 143 9.62 -6.51 19.50
C PRO A 143 8.34 -5.68 19.41
N TRP A 144 7.96 -4.98 20.48
CA TRP A 144 6.82 -4.07 20.49
C TRP A 144 6.89 -3.00 19.39
N VAL A 145 8.09 -2.58 18.97
CA VAL A 145 8.27 -1.62 17.86
C VAL A 145 7.84 -2.25 16.53
N GLY A 146 8.20 -3.51 16.30
CA GLY A 146 7.77 -4.25 15.10
C GLY A 146 6.25 -4.37 15.05
N TRP A 147 5.63 -4.75 16.16
CA TRP A 147 4.16 -4.85 16.26
C TRP A 147 3.45 -3.52 16.11
N LEU A 148 4.02 -2.44 16.64
CA LEU A 148 3.50 -1.09 16.42
C LEU A 148 3.54 -0.72 14.94
N LEU A 149 4.68 -0.94 14.26
CA LEU A 149 4.83 -0.62 12.84
C LEU A 149 3.86 -1.44 11.96
N LEU A 150 3.75 -2.73 12.22
CA LEU A 150 2.81 -3.61 11.50
C LEU A 150 1.35 -3.24 11.79
N GLY A 151 1.03 -2.88 13.04
CA GLY A 151 -0.32 -2.46 13.41
C GLY A 151 -0.71 -1.13 12.77
N LEU A 152 0.22 -0.16 12.72
CA LEU A 152 0.02 1.09 12.00
C LEU A 152 -0.11 0.85 10.49
N LEU A 153 0.70 -0.05 9.91
CA LEU A 153 0.60 -0.44 8.50
C LEU A 153 -0.80 -0.99 8.19
N ALA A 154 -1.38 -1.80 9.08
CA ALA A 154 -2.74 -2.29 8.92
C ALA A 154 -3.83 -1.20 8.96
N ASN A 155 -3.52 -0.05 9.57
CA ASN A 155 -4.42 1.10 9.63
C ASN A 155 -4.26 2.08 8.45
N THR A 156 -3.45 1.74 7.44
CA THR A 156 -3.30 2.60 6.24
C THR A 156 -4.29 2.25 5.14
N HIS A 157 -4.30 0.99 4.71
CA HIS A 157 -5.12 0.51 3.60
C HIS A 157 -5.42 -0.98 3.78
N PHE A 158 -6.56 -1.45 3.28
CA PHE A 158 -6.95 -2.86 3.39
C PHE A 158 -5.88 -3.81 2.82
N PHE A 159 -5.37 -3.53 1.62
CA PHE A 159 -4.29 -4.34 1.02
C PHE A 159 -3.01 -4.35 1.88
N LEU A 160 -2.70 -3.24 2.55
CA LEU A 160 -1.54 -3.15 3.42
C LEU A 160 -1.78 -3.82 4.77
N ALA A 161 -3.03 -3.96 5.22
CA ALA A 161 -3.39 -4.81 6.35
C ALA A 161 -3.14 -6.29 6.06
N VAL A 162 -3.52 -6.76 4.87
CA VAL A 162 -3.22 -8.13 4.42
C VAL A 162 -1.69 -8.33 4.33
N LEU A 163 -0.97 -7.38 3.73
CA LEU A 163 0.50 -7.45 3.69
C LEU A 163 1.11 -7.48 5.11
N SER A 164 0.61 -6.64 6.01
CA SER A 164 1.05 -6.58 7.41
C SER A 164 0.89 -7.93 8.11
N PHE A 165 -0.23 -8.63 7.89
CA PHE A 165 -0.46 -9.97 8.41
C PHE A 165 0.57 -10.99 7.91
N PHE A 166 0.83 -11.03 6.60
CA PHE A 166 1.83 -11.94 6.06
C PHE A 166 3.25 -11.60 6.52
N LEU A 167 3.59 -10.31 6.67
CA LEU A 167 4.87 -9.89 7.24
C LEU A 167 5.00 -10.26 8.73
N ALA A 168 3.92 -10.20 9.51
CA ALA A 168 3.90 -10.66 10.89
C ALA A 168 4.21 -12.17 10.98
N ILE A 169 3.55 -12.98 10.15
CA ILE A 169 3.79 -14.43 10.09
C ILE A 169 5.23 -14.72 9.66
N LEU A 170 5.70 -14.04 8.60
CA LEU A 170 7.08 -14.20 8.13
C LEU A 170 8.06 -13.90 9.25
N TRP A 171 7.90 -12.78 9.94
CA TRP A 171 8.79 -12.38 11.01
C TRP A 171 8.78 -13.39 12.17
N LEU A 172 7.61 -13.88 12.57
CA LEU A 172 7.48 -14.97 13.56
C LEU A 172 8.18 -16.26 13.10
N SER A 173 8.10 -16.59 11.81
CA SER A 173 8.70 -17.82 11.25
C SER A 173 10.22 -17.76 11.12
N LEU A 174 10.78 -16.55 11.00
CA LEU A 174 12.23 -16.34 10.89
C LEU A 174 12.91 -16.25 12.25
N GLU A 175 12.16 -16.00 13.32
CA GLU A 175 12.73 -15.85 14.67
C GLU A 175 12.92 -17.22 15.35
N PRO A 176 14.14 -17.56 15.81
CA PRO A 176 14.41 -18.83 16.48
C PRO A 176 13.66 -19.00 17.81
N GLU A 177 13.40 -17.90 18.52
CA GLU A 177 12.64 -17.89 19.78
C GLU A 177 11.37 -17.01 19.67
N PRO A 178 10.30 -17.45 18.99
CA PRO A 178 9.11 -16.64 18.72
C PRO A 178 8.42 -16.11 19.98
N ARG A 179 8.58 -16.81 21.12
CA ARG A 179 8.04 -16.38 22.42
C ARG A 179 8.54 -15.00 22.85
N ARG A 180 9.76 -14.61 22.46
CA ARG A 180 10.29 -13.25 22.71
C ARG A 180 9.47 -12.19 22.00
N LEU A 181 8.99 -12.51 20.79
CA LEU A 181 8.21 -11.59 19.98
C LEU A 181 6.81 -11.37 20.55
N LEU A 182 6.27 -12.27 21.38
CA LEU A 182 4.96 -12.07 22.01
C LEU A 182 4.89 -10.78 22.87
N ARG A 183 6.04 -10.25 23.31
CA ARG A 183 6.14 -8.97 23.99
C ARG A 183 5.68 -7.83 23.08
N GLY A 184 4.46 -7.36 23.33
CA GLY A 184 3.83 -6.28 22.56
C GLY A 184 3.01 -6.76 21.37
N ALA A 185 2.83 -8.07 21.16
CA ALA A 185 1.95 -8.59 20.10
C ALA A 185 0.50 -8.11 20.25
N TRP A 186 0.05 -7.85 21.48
CA TRP A 186 -1.25 -7.26 21.76
C TRP A 186 -1.44 -5.89 21.07
N ILE A 187 -0.36 -5.12 20.85
CA ILE A 187 -0.42 -3.82 20.14
C ILE A 187 -0.91 -4.04 18.72
N TYR A 188 -0.36 -5.06 18.04
CA TYR A 188 -0.77 -5.41 16.69
C TYR A 188 -2.22 -5.88 16.64
N VAL A 189 -2.64 -6.70 17.61
CA VAL A 189 -4.04 -7.18 17.70
C VAL A 189 -5.00 -6.01 17.90
N VAL A 190 -4.70 -5.10 18.83
CA VAL A 190 -5.54 -3.92 19.10
C VAL A 190 -5.61 -3.02 17.86
N LEU A 191 -4.47 -2.70 17.24
CA LEU A 191 -4.46 -1.86 16.05
C LEU A 191 -5.16 -2.53 14.85
N SER A 192 -5.04 -3.84 14.70
CA SER A 192 -5.75 -4.57 13.65
C SER A 192 -7.26 -4.60 13.90
N ALA A 193 -7.69 -4.71 15.17
CA ALA A 193 -9.08 -4.58 15.54
C ALA A 193 -9.62 -3.17 15.25
N VAL A 194 -8.86 -2.11 15.54
CA VAL A 194 -9.22 -0.73 15.18
C VAL A 194 -9.34 -0.59 13.65
N ALA A 195 -8.38 -1.13 12.88
CA ALA A 195 -8.44 -1.12 11.43
C ALA A 195 -9.72 -1.82 10.92
N ALA A 196 -10.08 -2.98 11.49
CA ALA A 196 -11.30 -3.68 11.13
C ALA A 196 -12.55 -2.85 11.47
N LEU A 197 -12.64 -2.31 12.69
CA LEU A 197 -13.78 -1.51 13.15
C LEU A 197 -14.00 -0.25 12.28
N THR A 198 -12.94 0.41 11.82
CA THR A 198 -13.05 1.59 10.95
C THR A 198 -13.50 1.27 9.52
N VAL A 199 -13.37 0.02 9.08
CA VAL A 199 -13.81 -0.43 7.75
C VAL A 199 -15.20 -1.06 7.78
N LEU A 200 -15.67 -1.54 8.95
CA LEU A 200 -17.02 -2.06 9.10
C LEU A 200 -18.04 -0.97 8.81
N ARG A 201 -18.76 -1.14 7.69
CA ARG A 201 -19.83 -0.22 7.28
C ARG A 201 -21.13 -0.55 8.03
N PRO A 202 -21.97 0.45 8.31
CA PRO A 202 -23.33 0.22 8.79
C PRO A 202 -24.13 -0.55 7.74
N ASN A 203 -25.00 -1.46 8.22
CA ASN A 203 -25.84 -2.35 7.40
C ASN A 203 -26.88 -1.63 6.52
N THR A 204 -26.93 -0.30 6.55
CA THR A 204 -27.94 0.52 5.85
C THR A 204 -27.61 0.80 4.38
N ILE A 205 -26.40 0.49 3.93
CA ILE A 205 -26.03 0.54 2.52
C ILE A 205 -26.00 -0.89 2.00
N ASP A 206 -27.11 -1.33 1.40
CA ASP A 206 -27.17 -2.60 0.67
C ASP A 206 -26.06 -2.62 -0.37
N GLY A 207 -25.02 -3.41 -0.11
CA GLY A 207 -23.88 -3.60 -1.01
C GLY A 207 -24.25 -4.30 -2.33
N ARG A 208 -25.53 -4.45 -2.66
CA ARG A 208 -26.07 -5.08 -3.88
C ARG A 208 -25.99 -4.19 -5.13
N GLY A 209 -25.09 -3.20 -5.15
CA GLY A 209 -24.71 -2.47 -6.37
C GLY A 209 -23.64 -3.22 -7.18
N ARG A 210 -22.96 -2.55 -8.11
CA ARG A 210 -21.81 -3.05 -8.92
C ARG A 210 -20.67 -3.74 -8.12
N PHE A 211 -20.71 -3.68 -6.78
CA PHE A 211 -19.72 -4.19 -5.82
C PHE A 211 -20.29 -5.26 -4.87
N GLY A 212 -21.36 -5.95 -5.28
CA GLY A 212 -21.94 -7.07 -4.53
C GLY A 212 -21.00 -8.27 -4.45
N TRP A 213 -21.24 -9.11 -3.43
CA TRP A 213 -20.59 -10.42 -3.34
C TRP A 213 -20.95 -11.24 -4.59
N GLN A 214 -19.94 -11.87 -5.19
CA GLN A 214 -20.09 -12.67 -6.40
C GLN A 214 -19.69 -14.12 -6.15
N ASP A 215 -20.59 -15.04 -6.51
CA ASP A 215 -20.44 -16.47 -6.27
C ASP A 215 -20.19 -17.27 -7.58
N ASP A 216 -19.93 -16.57 -8.69
CA ASP A 216 -19.73 -17.17 -10.02
C ASP A 216 -18.27 -17.64 -10.22
N PHE A 217 -18.08 -18.96 -10.27
CA PHE A 217 -16.80 -19.65 -10.47
C PHE A 217 -16.51 -19.95 -11.95
N SER A 218 -16.32 -18.93 -12.80
CA SER A 218 -16.03 -19.13 -14.23
C SER A 218 -14.53 -19.05 -14.58
N LEU A 219 -14.06 -19.90 -15.51
CA LEU A 219 -12.67 -19.91 -16.00
C LEU A 219 -12.24 -18.58 -16.64
N VAL A 220 -13.20 -17.84 -17.23
CA VAL A 220 -12.96 -16.52 -17.81
C VAL A 220 -12.53 -15.52 -16.72
N ARG A 221 -13.17 -15.54 -15.54
CA ARG A 221 -12.80 -14.67 -14.41
C ARG A 221 -11.40 -14.99 -13.88
N LEU A 222 -11.02 -16.27 -13.85
CA LEU A 222 -9.65 -16.66 -13.52
C LEU A 222 -8.65 -16.04 -14.52
N GLY A 223 -8.97 -16.09 -15.81
CA GLY A 223 -8.21 -15.42 -16.87
C GLY A 223 -7.99 -13.93 -16.61
N VAL A 224 -9.06 -13.23 -16.22
CA VAL A 224 -9.02 -11.78 -15.92
C VAL A 224 -8.11 -11.48 -14.72
N LYS A 225 -8.01 -12.35 -13.71
CA LYS A 225 -7.18 -12.11 -12.52
C LYS A 225 -5.69 -12.22 -12.78
N PHE A 226 -5.26 -13.27 -13.48
CA PHE A 226 -3.87 -13.34 -13.95
C PHE A 226 -3.56 -12.19 -14.90
N SER A 227 -4.54 -11.77 -15.73
CA SER A 227 -4.39 -10.56 -16.53
C SER A 227 -4.23 -9.28 -15.72
N GLY A 228 -4.91 -9.16 -14.59
CA GLY A 228 -4.73 -8.05 -13.64
C GLY A 228 -3.31 -7.98 -13.11
N VAL A 229 -2.72 -9.13 -12.75
CA VAL A 229 -1.29 -9.18 -12.35
C VAL A 229 -0.40 -8.71 -13.50
N GLY A 230 -0.61 -9.22 -14.72
CA GLY A 230 0.16 -8.77 -15.88
C GLY A 230 0.08 -7.26 -16.11
N ASN A 231 -1.13 -6.70 -16.04
CA ASN A 231 -1.38 -5.26 -16.20
C ASN A 231 -0.74 -4.42 -15.10
N ALA A 232 -0.59 -4.94 -13.87
CA ALA A 232 0.08 -4.22 -12.79
C ALA A 232 1.58 -4.05 -13.03
N PHE A 233 2.23 -5.00 -13.72
CA PHE A 233 3.67 -4.94 -14.02
C PHE A 233 3.97 -4.30 -15.37
N LEU A 234 3.02 -4.33 -16.30
CA LEU A 234 3.12 -3.71 -17.62
C LEU A 234 1.88 -2.84 -17.86
N PRO A 235 1.79 -1.65 -17.23
CA PRO A 235 0.75 -0.67 -17.53
C PRO A 235 1.07 0.03 -18.86
N VAL A 236 1.29 -0.74 -19.94
CA VAL A 236 1.45 -0.24 -21.32
C VAL A 236 0.09 -0.12 -22.01
N GLY A 237 -0.81 0.67 -21.42
CA GLY A 237 -2.00 1.14 -22.13
C GLY A 237 -1.58 2.16 -23.16
N GLY A 238 -2.42 2.51 -24.12
CA GLY A 238 -2.10 3.55 -25.09
C GLY A 238 -1.52 4.76 -24.34
N ILE A 239 -0.28 5.14 -24.65
CA ILE A 239 0.48 6.21 -23.97
C ILE A 239 -0.30 7.56 -24.01
N PHE A 240 -1.40 7.60 -24.74
CA PHE A 240 -2.33 8.71 -24.96
C PHE A 240 -3.81 8.41 -24.64
N SER A 241 -4.16 7.24 -24.10
CA SER A 241 -5.55 6.96 -23.71
C SER A 241 -5.83 7.52 -22.31
N HIS A 242 -6.73 8.50 -22.23
CA HIS A 242 -7.13 9.16 -20.98
C HIS A 242 -7.94 8.27 -20.00
N ASN A 243 -8.29 7.05 -20.40
CA ASN A 243 -8.99 6.10 -19.54
C ASN A 243 -8.00 5.12 -18.92
N ILE A 244 -7.68 5.36 -17.64
CA ILE A 244 -6.93 4.44 -16.78
C ILE A 244 -7.73 3.14 -16.50
N ASP A 245 -9.04 3.15 -16.80
CA ASP A 245 -9.98 2.07 -16.49
C ASP A 245 -9.98 0.91 -17.51
N ASP A 246 -9.40 1.08 -18.70
CA ASP A 246 -9.38 0.04 -19.72
C ASP A 246 -8.23 -0.95 -19.49
N PRO A 247 -8.46 -2.28 -19.61
CA PRO A 247 -7.39 -3.26 -19.53
C PRO A 247 -6.36 -2.99 -20.64
N VAL A 248 -5.26 -2.44 -20.17
CA VAL A 248 -4.04 -2.08 -20.87
C VAL A 248 -3.56 -3.18 -21.84
N LEU A 249 -3.47 -4.43 -21.38
CA LEU A 249 -3.15 -5.58 -22.21
C LEU A 249 -4.41 -6.34 -22.58
N PRO A 250 -4.51 -6.88 -23.82
CA PRO A 250 -5.51 -7.87 -24.17
C PRO A 250 -5.49 -9.02 -23.16
N LEU A 251 -6.67 -9.52 -22.77
CA LEU A 251 -6.85 -10.51 -21.71
C LEU A 251 -5.84 -11.68 -21.76
N ARG A 252 -5.58 -12.21 -22.96
CA ARG A 252 -4.62 -13.31 -23.17
C ARG A 252 -3.19 -12.89 -22.88
N VAL A 253 -2.78 -11.70 -23.36
CA VAL A 253 -1.42 -11.18 -23.16
C VAL A 253 -1.20 -10.89 -21.69
N GLY A 254 -2.14 -10.20 -21.04
CA GLY A 254 -2.07 -9.95 -19.60
C GLY A 254 -2.01 -11.26 -18.80
N PHE A 255 -2.80 -12.27 -19.18
CA PHE A 255 -2.78 -13.57 -18.50
C PHE A 255 -1.39 -14.21 -18.52
N PHE A 256 -0.78 -14.30 -19.70
CA PHE A 256 0.55 -14.92 -19.84
C PHE A 256 1.64 -14.09 -19.19
N THR A 257 1.58 -12.75 -19.24
CA THR A 257 2.55 -11.90 -18.53
C THR A 257 2.41 -12.04 -17.01
N GLY A 258 1.18 -12.09 -16.48
CA GLY A 258 0.94 -12.34 -15.06
C GLY A 258 1.46 -13.71 -14.61
N LEU A 259 1.21 -14.77 -15.40
CA LEU A 259 1.73 -16.11 -15.12
C LEU A 259 3.27 -16.14 -15.16
N LEU A 260 3.87 -15.47 -16.14
CA LEU A 260 5.32 -15.36 -16.26
C LEU A 260 5.91 -14.65 -15.03
N VAL A 261 5.33 -13.52 -14.62
CA VAL A 261 5.78 -12.77 -13.42
C VAL A 261 5.72 -13.65 -12.18
N LEU A 262 4.59 -14.31 -11.93
CA LEU A 262 4.44 -15.19 -10.77
C LEU A 262 5.42 -16.35 -10.80
N THR A 263 5.64 -16.95 -11.98
CA THR A 263 6.62 -18.03 -12.16
C THR A 263 8.03 -17.55 -11.89
N CYS A 264 8.43 -16.38 -12.43
CA CYS A 264 9.73 -15.78 -12.20
C CYS A 264 9.97 -15.49 -10.71
N VAL A 265 8.99 -14.89 -10.02
CA VAL A 265 9.09 -14.66 -8.56
C VAL A 265 9.21 -16.00 -7.82
N GLY A 266 8.44 -17.01 -8.23
CA GLY A 266 8.51 -18.35 -7.67
C GLY A 266 9.89 -18.99 -7.78
N VAL A 267 10.51 -18.90 -8.96
CA VAL A 267 11.87 -19.40 -9.23
C VAL A 267 12.90 -18.62 -8.42
N LEU A 268 12.83 -17.28 -8.41
CA LEU A 268 13.78 -16.42 -7.70
C LEU A 268 13.74 -16.63 -6.17
N LEU A 269 12.55 -16.88 -5.62
CA LEU A 269 12.33 -17.07 -4.19
C LEU A 269 12.28 -18.54 -3.75
N TRP A 270 12.51 -19.51 -4.66
CA TRP A 270 12.36 -20.94 -4.38
C TRP A 270 13.15 -21.42 -3.16
N LYS A 271 14.36 -20.88 -2.97
CA LYS A 271 15.22 -21.21 -1.80
C LYS A 271 14.77 -20.52 -0.51
N GLN A 272 13.98 -19.46 -0.59
CA GLN A 272 13.50 -18.66 0.55
C GLN A 272 12.04 -18.99 0.86
N LYS A 273 11.79 -20.21 1.36
CA LYS A 273 10.44 -20.76 1.56
C LYS A 273 9.48 -19.83 2.31
N GLY A 274 9.95 -19.16 3.36
CA GLY A 274 9.13 -18.20 4.13
C GLY A 274 8.71 -16.98 3.30
N ALA A 275 9.66 -16.35 2.58
CA ALA A 275 9.37 -15.21 1.73
C ALA A 275 8.47 -15.59 0.54
N LEU A 276 8.69 -16.78 -0.03
CA LEU A 276 7.86 -17.36 -1.08
C LEU A 276 6.40 -17.53 -0.59
N ALA A 277 6.21 -18.18 0.56
CA ALA A 277 4.88 -18.39 1.15
C ALA A 277 4.18 -17.06 1.48
N THR A 278 4.94 -16.08 1.97
CA THR A 278 4.45 -14.72 2.26
C THR A 278 3.95 -14.04 0.99
N TYR A 279 4.74 -14.06 -0.09
CA TYR A 279 4.38 -13.45 -1.37
C TYR A 279 3.14 -14.10 -1.98
N PHE A 280 3.15 -15.43 -2.14
CA PHE A 280 2.03 -16.14 -2.75
C PHE A 280 0.78 -16.12 -1.88
N GLY A 281 0.91 -16.17 -0.56
CA GLY A 281 -0.22 -16.00 0.37
C GLY A 281 -0.87 -14.62 0.23
N PHE A 282 -0.05 -13.57 0.22
CA PHE A 282 -0.51 -12.19 0.01
C PHE A 282 -1.22 -12.03 -1.33
N VAL A 283 -0.59 -12.43 -2.44
CA VAL A 283 -1.16 -12.31 -3.79
C VAL A 283 -2.44 -13.13 -3.92
N SER A 284 -2.49 -14.35 -3.39
CA SER A 284 -3.69 -15.21 -3.46
C SER A 284 -4.86 -14.60 -2.68
N CYS A 285 -4.58 -14.00 -1.52
CA CYS A 285 -5.61 -13.32 -0.72
C CYS A 285 -6.18 -12.10 -1.47
N LEU A 286 -5.34 -11.31 -2.14
CA LEU A 286 -5.79 -10.22 -2.98
C LEU A 286 -6.62 -10.70 -4.17
N MET A 287 -6.16 -11.74 -4.88
CA MET A 287 -6.90 -12.32 -6.01
C MET A 287 -8.28 -12.81 -5.57
N LEU A 288 -8.36 -13.49 -4.42
CA LEU A 288 -9.61 -13.96 -3.84
C LEU A 288 -10.52 -12.80 -3.44
N PHE A 289 -9.99 -11.75 -2.82
CA PHE A 289 -10.77 -10.57 -2.46
C PHE A 289 -11.36 -9.88 -3.71
N PHE A 290 -10.54 -9.64 -4.73
CA PHE A 290 -11.01 -9.06 -6.00
C PHE A 290 -11.94 -9.99 -6.78
N TRP A 291 -11.89 -11.30 -6.54
CA TRP A 291 -12.86 -12.25 -7.06
C TRP A 291 -14.23 -12.01 -6.41
N LEU A 292 -14.26 -12.12 -5.08
CA LEU A 292 -15.48 -12.11 -4.29
C LEU A 292 -16.17 -10.73 -4.31
N ARG A 293 -15.42 -9.63 -4.28
CA ARG A 293 -15.96 -8.28 -4.08
C ARG A 293 -16.14 -7.46 -5.37
N TYR A 294 -15.31 -7.70 -6.37
CA TYR A 294 -15.23 -6.87 -7.58
C TYR A 294 -15.51 -7.62 -8.87
N GLY A 295 -15.97 -8.86 -8.78
CA GLY A 295 -16.50 -9.58 -9.93
C GLY A 295 -15.55 -9.72 -11.11
N GLY A 296 -14.25 -9.77 -10.86
CA GLY A 296 -13.28 -9.84 -11.96
C GLY A 296 -12.55 -8.54 -12.27
N LEU A 297 -13.09 -7.36 -11.98
CA LEU A 297 -12.37 -6.09 -12.20
C LEU A 297 -11.14 -6.01 -11.29
N ALA A 298 -10.00 -5.59 -11.86
CA ALA A 298 -8.70 -5.57 -11.21
C ALA A 298 -8.31 -4.19 -10.65
N TRP A 299 -9.09 -3.15 -10.93
CA TRP A 299 -8.76 -1.77 -10.59
C TRP A 299 -9.83 -1.13 -9.71
N HIS A 300 -9.50 -1.01 -8.43
CA HIS A 300 -9.90 -0.01 -7.45
C HIS A 300 -8.73 0.21 -6.49
#